data_AF-A0A9E0WNE8-F1
#
_entry.id   AF-A0A9E0WNE8-F1
#
_cell.length_a   1.000
_cell.length_b   1.000
_cell.length_c   1.000
_cell.angle_alpha   90.00
_cell.angle_beta   90.00
_cell.angle_gamma   90.00
#
_symmetry.space_group_name_H-M   'P 1'
#
loop_
_entity.id
_entity.type
_entity.pdbx_description
1 polymer ?
#
loop_
_entity_poly.entity_id
_entity_poly.type
_entity_poly.pdbx_seq_one_letter_code
_entity_poly.pdbx_strand_id
1 'polypeptide(L)'
;LEATYTDAVADGSCANESIITRTWTLTDDCGNTTTLVQTITVQDTTAPTFTVPDSITVECDVDPTDLNVTGDVTDEADNCSTGMEATYTDAVAEGSCANESIITRTWTLTDDCGNTTTLVQTITVQDTTAPTFTVPSDITIECDVDPTDLNITGDVTDEADNCSTGLEATYTDESVPGDCPNESVITRVWTVTDDCENATSFIQTITVLDTTAPAMVGEFEEVINVVCSEVPEVPNLAFEDACSSNMTVEFNETSTSDENANDYVIIRDWFVSDECGNEAVYTQTINVTVQGDIETTDTSLCIIEDFEFDLFDLLIGDYTLDGVWTVTSGNATIDGSFFNPSSLLDFNGNYSDNQLGDYEFTYSYGGACPGEATVTINLNDECVVLPCGEEDVVISKAVTANDDGVNEFFTITGVEDCGFVIKLQIFNRWGAKIYDNSNYQNDWNGTASNASIGNSNFVPTGTYYYVIQLIDSSGQLELKPFTGPIYVSTK
;
A
#
# COMPACT_ATOMS: atom_id res chain seq x y z
N LEU A 1 10.06 -138.04 -8.62
CA LEU A 1 8.84 -137.32 -8.20
C LEU A 1 9.02 -135.87 -8.59
N GLU A 2 8.15 -135.32 -9.42
CA GLU A 2 8.10 -133.89 -9.75
C GLU A 2 6.96 -133.26 -8.93
N ALA A 3 7.21 -132.09 -8.34
CA ALA A 3 6.17 -131.38 -7.62
C ALA A 3 5.29 -130.61 -8.61
N THR A 4 3.97 -130.67 -8.43
CA THR A 4 3.02 -129.78 -9.11
C THR A 4 2.62 -128.65 -8.17
N TYR A 5 2.11 -127.54 -8.71
CA TYR A 5 1.61 -126.43 -7.91
C TYR A 5 0.27 -125.91 -8.42
N THR A 6 -0.49 -125.30 -7.52
CA THR A 6 -1.70 -124.53 -7.82
C THR A 6 -1.66 -123.22 -7.03
N ASP A 7 -2.05 -122.13 -7.67
CA ASP A 7 -2.05 -120.79 -7.08
C ASP A 7 -3.48 -120.30 -6.85
N ALA A 8 -3.73 -119.71 -5.68
CA ALA A 8 -4.91 -118.91 -5.41
C ALA A 8 -4.45 -117.46 -5.14
N VAL A 9 -5.06 -116.50 -5.83
CA VAL A 9 -4.74 -115.07 -5.70
C VAL A 9 -5.87 -114.39 -4.93
N ALA A 10 -5.51 -113.60 -3.93
CA ALA A 10 -6.41 -112.67 -3.23
C ALA A 10 -5.87 -111.25 -3.38
N ASP A 11 -6.78 -110.27 -3.41
CA ASP A 11 -6.42 -108.85 -3.40
C ASP A 11 -5.65 -108.50 -2.11
N GLY A 12 -4.65 -107.63 -2.25
CA GLY A 12 -3.91 -107.08 -1.13
C GLY A 12 -4.63 -105.93 -0.43
N SER A 13 -3.87 -105.12 0.32
CA SER A 13 -4.40 -103.99 1.10
C SER A 13 -4.62 -102.73 0.27
N CYS A 14 -3.90 -102.56 -0.83
CA CYS A 14 -4.07 -101.46 -1.77
C CYS A 14 -4.16 -101.95 -3.22
N ALA A 15 -4.39 -101.01 -4.15
CA ALA A 15 -4.47 -101.33 -5.57
C ALA A 15 -3.16 -101.98 -6.04
N ASN A 16 -3.27 -103.01 -6.89
CA ASN A 16 -2.13 -103.76 -7.45
C ASN A 16 -1.28 -104.59 -6.46
N GLU A 17 -1.62 -104.62 -5.17
CA GLU A 17 -1.12 -105.64 -4.23
C GLU A 17 -1.87 -106.96 -4.34
N SER A 18 -1.19 -108.07 -4.06
CA SER A 18 -1.83 -109.38 -4.03
C SER A 18 -1.15 -110.36 -3.08
N ILE A 19 -1.94 -111.28 -2.54
CA ILE A 19 -1.45 -112.42 -1.77
C ILE A 19 -1.67 -113.68 -2.61
N ILE A 20 -0.57 -114.30 -3.03
CA ILE A 20 -0.59 -115.55 -3.79
C ILE A 20 -0.32 -116.71 -2.83
N THR A 21 -1.31 -117.58 -2.66
CA THR A 21 -1.17 -118.82 -1.88
C THR A 21 -0.88 -119.97 -2.84
N ARG A 22 0.38 -120.42 -2.88
CA ARG A 22 0.84 -121.54 -3.71
C ARG A 22 0.83 -122.84 -2.93
N THR A 23 0.06 -123.82 -3.39
CA THR A 23 0.02 -125.18 -2.81
C THR A 23 0.84 -126.13 -3.67
N TRP A 24 1.99 -126.56 -3.16
CA TRP A 24 2.82 -127.60 -3.77
C TRP A 24 2.25 -128.98 -3.44
N THR A 25 2.13 -129.86 -4.44
CA THR A 25 1.71 -131.26 -4.26
C THR A 25 2.79 -132.18 -4.81
N LEU A 26 3.24 -133.14 -4.00
CA LEU A 26 4.14 -134.21 -4.42
C LEU A 26 3.40 -135.53 -4.32
N THR A 27 3.32 -136.27 -5.43
CA THR A 27 2.68 -137.59 -5.50
C THR A 27 3.73 -138.64 -5.81
N ASP A 28 3.81 -139.71 -5.03
CA ASP A 28 4.71 -140.84 -5.31
C ASP A 28 4.16 -141.82 -6.37
N ASP A 29 4.99 -142.75 -6.85
CA ASP A 29 4.59 -143.75 -7.87
C ASP A 29 3.46 -144.70 -7.39
N CYS A 30 3.16 -144.71 -6.09
CA CYS A 30 2.07 -145.49 -5.47
C CYS A 30 0.79 -144.66 -5.24
N GLY A 31 0.80 -143.35 -5.56
CA GLY A 31 -0.34 -142.45 -5.41
C GLY A 31 -0.45 -141.75 -4.06
N ASN A 32 0.56 -141.84 -3.18
CA ASN A 32 0.53 -141.08 -1.91
C ASN A 32 0.89 -139.61 -2.17
N THR A 33 0.16 -138.69 -1.56
CA THR A 33 0.35 -137.24 -1.74
C THR A 33 0.75 -136.54 -0.45
N THR A 34 1.65 -135.56 -0.54
CA THR A 34 1.87 -134.55 0.51
C THR A 34 1.75 -133.15 -0.07
N THR A 35 1.32 -132.19 0.74
CA THR A 35 1.20 -130.79 0.33
C THR A 35 1.94 -129.83 1.25
N LEU A 36 2.46 -128.74 0.68
CA LEU A 36 3.05 -127.63 1.43
C LEU A 36 2.54 -126.31 0.85
N VAL A 37 2.23 -125.37 1.73
CA VAL A 37 1.76 -124.03 1.33
C VAL A 37 2.90 -123.03 1.42
N GLN A 38 3.04 -122.21 0.37
CA GLN A 38 3.89 -121.03 0.32
C GLN A 38 2.99 -119.80 0.14
N THR A 39 3.13 -118.82 1.02
CA THR A 39 2.50 -117.50 0.86
C THR A 39 3.50 -116.54 0.21
N ILE A 40 3.10 -115.92 -0.89
CA ILE A 40 3.87 -114.87 -1.59
C ILE A 40 3.06 -113.58 -1.48
N THR A 41 3.66 -112.54 -0.91
CA THR A 41 3.03 -111.23 -0.78
C THR A 41 3.65 -110.29 -1.79
N VAL A 42 2.82 -109.72 -2.67
CA VAL A 42 3.18 -108.60 -3.54
C VAL A 42 2.74 -107.33 -2.83
N GLN A 43 3.69 -106.45 -2.53
CA GLN A 43 3.46 -105.18 -1.82
C GLN A 43 4.08 -104.04 -2.60
N ASP A 44 3.43 -102.88 -2.55
CA ASP A 44 4.03 -101.65 -3.05
C ASP A 44 4.61 -100.85 -1.88
N THR A 45 5.93 -100.69 -1.91
CA THR A 45 6.69 -99.94 -0.89
C THR A 45 7.53 -98.83 -1.50
N THR A 46 7.38 -98.61 -2.80
CA THR A 46 8.19 -97.63 -3.54
C THR A 46 7.38 -96.34 -3.62
N ALA A 47 7.98 -95.25 -3.16
CA ALA A 47 7.34 -93.95 -3.27
C ALA A 47 7.37 -93.45 -4.72
N PRO A 48 6.35 -92.69 -5.15
CA PRO A 48 6.29 -92.14 -6.49
C PRO A 48 7.39 -91.08 -6.71
N THR A 49 7.70 -90.74 -7.96
CA THR A 49 8.66 -89.70 -8.34
C THR A 49 7.99 -88.62 -9.18
N PHE A 50 8.49 -87.39 -9.09
CA PHE A 50 8.10 -86.25 -9.91
C PHE A 50 9.18 -85.15 -9.85
N THR A 51 9.06 -84.15 -10.72
CA THR A 51 9.92 -82.98 -10.79
C THR A 51 9.11 -81.75 -10.39
N VAL A 52 9.67 -80.90 -9.50
CA VAL A 52 9.08 -79.59 -9.16
C VAL A 52 9.63 -78.49 -10.07
N PRO A 53 8.88 -77.41 -10.29
CA PRO A 53 9.41 -76.23 -10.98
C PRO A 53 10.61 -75.63 -10.26
N ASP A 54 11.45 -74.90 -11.01
CA ASP A 54 12.54 -74.11 -10.45
C ASP A 54 12.01 -72.97 -9.55
N SER A 55 12.90 -72.44 -8.71
CA SER A 55 12.58 -71.22 -7.94
C SER A 55 12.38 -70.01 -8.84
N ILE A 56 11.45 -69.14 -8.50
CA ILE A 56 11.09 -67.96 -9.30
C ILE A 56 10.96 -66.71 -8.42
N THR A 57 11.27 -65.55 -8.99
CA THR A 57 10.95 -64.24 -8.41
C THR A 57 9.84 -63.58 -9.21
N VAL A 58 8.84 -63.02 -8.53
CA VAL A 58 7.71 -62.29 -9.12
C VAL A 58 7.53 -60.95 -8.43
N GLU A 59 6.95 -59.99 -9.14
CA GLU A 59 6.51 -58.71 -8.57
C GLU A 59 5.31 -58.91 -7.65
N CYS A 60 5.05 -57.96 -6.75
CA CYS A 60 4.00 -58.11 -5.75
C CYS A 60 2.56 -58.00 -6.33
N ASP A 61 2.40 -57.43 -7.53
CA ASP A 61 1.12 -57.35 -8.25
C ASP A 61 0.80 -58.64 -9.01
N VAL A 62 1.69 -59.62 -8.96
CA VAL A 62 1.52 -60.95 -9.55
C VAL A 62 0.96 -61.91 -8.50
N ASP A 63 -0.07 -62.67 -8.87
CA ASP A 63 -0.64 -63.71 -8.00
C ASP A 63 0.30 -64.94 -7.91
N PRO A 64 0.92 -65.23 -6.76
CA PRO A 64 1.83 -66.37 -6.59
C PRO A 64 1.11 -67.73 -6.54
N THR A 65 -0.22 -67.76 -6.60
CA THR A 65 -1.02 -68.99 -6.67
C THR A 65 -1.33 -69.43 -8.10
N ASP A 66 -1.09 -68.57 -9.10
CA ASP A 66 -1.27 -68.92 -10.50
C ASP A 66 -0.13 -69.83 -11.00
N LEU A 67 -0.43 -71.12 -11.16
CA LEU A 67 0.51 -72.13 -11.67
C LEU A 67 0.96 -71.86 -13.11
N ASN A 68 0.25 -71.04 -13.90
CA ASN A 68 0.75 -70.62 -15.22
C ASN A 68 1.95 -69.67 -15.09
N VAL A 69 2.08 -68.99 -13.95
CA VAL A 69 3.20 -68.11 -13.62
C VAL A 69 4.26 -68.87 -12.84
N THR A 70 3.88 -69.55 -11.76
CA THR A 70 4.85 -70.22 -10.87
C THR A 70 5.27 -71.61 -11.36
N GLY A 71 4.60 -72.16 -12.37
CA GLY A 71 4.82 -73.52 -12.85
C GLY A 71 4.05 -74.56 -12.05
N ASP A 72 3.85 -75.73 -12.68
CA ASP A 72 3.25 -76.93 -12.12
C ASP A 72 4.26 -78.09 -12.17
N VAL A 73 4.03 -79.13 -11.37
CA VAL A 73 4.87 -80.33 -11.36
C VAL A 73 4.85 -81.07 -12.70
N THR A 74 5.90 -81.86 -12.96
CA THR A 74 5.99 -82.72 -14.14
C THR A 74 6.56 -84.09 -13.81
N ASP A 75 6.43 -85.03 -14.74
CA ASP A 75 7.05 -86.36 -14.69
C ASP A 75 6.57 -87.24 -13.52
N GLU A 76 5.29 -87.13 -13.16
CA GLU A 76 4.64 -87.97 -12.16
C GLU A 76 4.67 -89.44 -12.61
N ALA A 77 5.39 -90.27 -11.87
CA ALA A 77 5.59 -91.67 -12.21
C ALA A 77 5.68 -92.55 -10.97
N ASP A 78 5.18 -93.77 -11.09
CA ASP A 78 5.34 -94.84 -10.12
C ASP A 78 5.37 -96.21 -10.82
N ASN A 79 5.93 -97.25 -10.18
CA ASN A 79 6.01 -98.59 -10.76
C ASN A 79 4.69 -99.39 -10.68
N CYS A 80 3.78 -98.98 -9.80
CA CYS A 80 2.55 -99.70 -9.47
C CYS A 80 1.29 -98.82 -9.51
N SER A 81 1.42 -97.50 -9.62
CA SER A 81 0.31 -96.53 -9.66
C SER A 81 0.32 -95.67 -10.93
N THR A 82 -0.85 -95.19 -11.38
CA THR A 82 -0.98 -94.31 -12.55
C THR A 82 -2.05 -93.26 -12.33
N GLY A 83 -1.93 -92.09 -12.97
CA GLY A 83 -2.92 -91.01 -12.85
C GLY A 83 -2.91 -90.31 -11.49
N MET A 84 -1.77 -90.36 -10.79
CA MET A 84 -1.54 -89.59 -9.58
C MET A 84 -1.44 -88.11 -9.94
N GLU A 85 -1.83 -87.25 -9.00
CA GLU A 85 -1.78 -85.80 -9.12
C GLU A 85 -1.09 -85.25 -7.89
N ALA A 86 -0.15 -84.32 -8.07
CA ALA A 86 0.51 -83.72 -6.92
C ALA A 86 -0.40 -82.66 -6.29
N THR A 87 -0.22 -82.46 -4.99
CA THR A 87 -0.89 -81.38 -4.25
C THR A 87 0.14 -80.53 -3.55
N TYR A 88 -0.17 -79.28 -3.25
CA TYR A 88 0.77 -78.40 -2.56
C TYR A 88 0.17 -77.69 -1.35
N THR A 89 1.05 -77.28 -0.44
CA THR A 89 0.77 -76.36 0.65
C THR A 89 1.85 -75.28 0.73
N ASP A 90 1.43 -74.05 0.97
CA ASP A 90 2.33 -72.90 1.03
C ASP A 90 2.60 -72.46 2.48
N ALA A 91 3.87 -72.16 2.76
CA ALA A 91 4.28 -71.44 3.96
C ALA A 91 4.88 -70.10 3.53
N VAL A 92 4.31 -69.00 4.04
CA VAL A 92 4.72 -67.63 3.71
C VAL A 92 5.59 -67.07 4.83
N ALA A 93 6.73 -66.50 4.47
CA ALA A 93 7.59 -65.71 5.34
C ALA A 93 7.67 -64.28 4.81
N GLU A 94 7.81 -63.30 5.71
CA GLU A 94 8.04 -61.89 5.36
C GLU A 94 9.34 -61.73 4.55
N GLY A 95 9.32 -60.84 3.57
CA GLY A 95 10.48 -60.47 2.76
C GLY A 95 11.38 -59.43 3.45
N SER A 96 12.22 -58.77 2.65
CA SER A 96 13.12 -57.70 3.11
C SER A 96 12.41 -56.35 3.29
N CYS A 97 11.36 -56.12 2.50
CA CYS A 97 10.56 -54.91 2.48
C CYS A 97 9.08 -55.21 2.78
N ALA A 98 8.30 -54.17 3.04
CA ALA A 98 6.84 -54.24 3.02
C ALA A 98 6.34 -54.83 1.69
N ASN A 99 5.29 -55.67 1.75
CA ASN A 99 4.68 -56.34 0.60
C ASN A 99 5.57 -57.35 -0.17
N GLU A 100 6.84 -57.53 0.25
CA GLU A 100 7.67 -58.64 -0.19
C GLU A 100 7.44 -59.89 0.67
N SER A 101 7.60 -61.07 0.08
CA SER A 101 7.49 -62.33 0.82
C SER A 101 8.27 -63.46 0.18
N ILE A 102 8.59 -64.48 0.98
CA ILE A 102 9.18 -65.72 0.50
C ILE A 102 8.19 -66.84 0.76
N ILE A 103 7.67 -67.43 -0.31
CA ILE A 103 6.71 -68.53 -0.28
C ILE A 103 7.47 -69.84 -0.50
N THR A 104 7.43 -70.70 0.51
CA THR A 104 7.94 -72.07 0.43
C THR A 104 6.78 -73.01 0.11
N ARG A 105 6.67 -73.42 -1.15
CA ARG A 105 5.63 -74.34 -1.64
C ARG A 105 6.11 -75.78 -1.53
N THR A 106 5.42 -76.58 -0.70
CA THR A 106 5.73 -78.00 -0.53
C THR A 106 4.76 -78.85 -1.34
N TRP A 107 5.26 -79.48 -2.39
CA TRP A 107 4.53 -80.43 -3.24
C TRP A 107 4.58 -81.83 -2.65
N THR A 108 3.45 -82.53 -2.67
CA THR A 108 3.27 -83.90 -2.18
C THR A 108 2.59 -84.74 -3.25
N LEU A 109 3.25 -85.82 -3.66
CA LEU A 109 2.69 -86.86 -4.53
C LEU A 109 2.51 -88.13 -3.72
N THR A 110 1.31 -88.71 -3.76
CA THR A 110 0.94 -89.94 -3.04
C THR A 110 0.45 -90.98 -4.04
N ASP A 111 0.96 -92.20 -3.94
CA ASP A 111 0.51 -93.33 -4.77
C ASP A 111 -0.78 -93.98 -4.24
N ASP A 112 -1.30 -94.99 -4.95
CA ASP A 112 -2.55 -95.68 -4.57
C ASP A 112 -2.42 -96.51 -3.27
N CYS A 113 -1.19 -96.74 -2.81
CA CYS A 113 -0.84 -97.52 -1.63
C CYS A 113 -0.45 -96.65 -0.41
N GLY A 114 -0.41 -95.33 -0.59
CA GLY A 114 -0.11 -94.36 0.45
C GLY A 114 1.38 -94.07 0.64
N ASN A 115 2.27 -94.51 -0.26
CA ASN A 115 3.66 -94.05 -0.25
C ASN A 115 3.73 -92.62 -0.80
N THR A 116 4.58 -91.78 -0.22
CA THR A 116 4.61 -90.34 -0.49
C THR A 116 6.01 -89.83 -0.81
N THR A 117 6.10 -88.91 -1.77
CA THR A 117 7.29 -88.09 -2.02
C THR A 117 6.94 -86.61 -1.86
N THR A 118 7.82 -85.86 -1.19
CA THR A 118 7.66 -84.41 -1.00
C THR A 118 8.86 -83.64 -1.52
N LEU A 119 8.62 -82.59 -2.29
CA LEU A 119 9.64 -81.69 -2.85
C LEU A 119 9.22 -80.23 -2.64
N VAL A 120 10.18 -79.31 -2.69
CA VAL A 120 9.95 -77.89 -2.35
C VAL A 120 10.31 -76.99 -3.52
N GLN A 121 9.46 -76.00 -3.78
CA GLN A 121 9.71 -74.85 -4.64
C GLN A 121 9.78 -73.59 -3.78
N THR A 122 10.66 -72.65 -4.13
CA THR A 122 10.72 -71.32 -3.51
C THR A 122 10.24 -70.26 -4.50
N ILE A 123 9.25 -69.47 -4.10
CA ILE A 123 8.75 -68.31 -4.86
C ILE A 123 9.08 -67.06 -4.04
N THR A 124 9.83 -66.14 -4.62
CA THR A 124 10.17 -64.86 -4.00
C THR A 124 9.28 -63.77 -4.58
N VAL A 125 8.50 -63.11 -3.75
CA VAL A 125 7.77 -61.89 -4.12
C VAL A 125 8.66 -60.71 -3.75
N GLN A 126 9.06 -59.91 -4.74
CA GLN A 126 9.99 -58.80 -4.58
C GLN A 126 9.48 -57.58 -5.36
N ASP A 127 9.60 -56.40 -4.77
CA ASP A 127 9.36 -55.15 -5.49
C ASP A 127 10.67 -54.65 -6.11
N THR A 128 10.70 -54.57 -7.42
CA THR A 128 11.86 -54.04 -8.17
C THR A 128 11.49 -52.86 -9.05
N THR A 129 10.25 -52.41 -8.99
CA THR A 129 9.71 -51.39 -9.89
C THR A 129 9.73 -50.05 -9.19
N ALA A 130 10.34 -49.04 -9.82
CA ALA A 130 10.34 -47.70 -9.26
C ALA A 130 8.98 -47.02 -9.46
N PRO A 131 8.56 -46.14 -8.53
CA PRO A 131 7.29 -45.42 -8.64
C PRO A 131 7.28 -44.48 -9.84
N THR A 132 6.08 -44.09 -10.27
CA THR A 132 5.83 -43.12 -11.34
C THR A 132 5.07 -41.91 -10.80
N PHE A 133 5.30 -40.74 -11.40
CA PHE A 133 4.57 -39.51 -11.10
C PHE A 133 4.75 -38.49 -12.25
N THR A 134 3.90 -37.47 -12.26
CA THR A 134 3.96 -36.32 -13.15
C THR A 134 4.53 -35.11 -12.41
N VAL A 135 5.61 -34.53 -12.93
CA VAL A 135 6.22 -33.31 -12.39
C VAL A 135 5.46 -32.05 -12.88
N PRO A 136 5.33 -31.00 -12.05
CA PRO A 136 4.84 -29.71 -12.51
C PRO A 136 5.65 -29.14 -13.69
N SER A 137 5.02 -28.29 -14.50
CA SER A 137 5.74 -27.56 -15.55
C SER A 137 6.67 -26.50 -14.96
N ASP A 138 7.70 -26.15 -15.72
CA ASP A 138 8.55 -25.00 -15.42
C ASP A 138 7.72 -23.70 -15.36
N ILE A 139 8.12 -22.77 -14.50
CA ILE A 139 7.38 -21.52 -14.25
C ILE A 139 8.31 -20.33 -14.07
N THR A 140 7.81 -19.15 -14.42
CA THR A 140 8.44 -17.86 -14.09
C THR A 140 7.57 -17.11 -13.11
N ILE A 141 8.16 -16.59 -12.04
CA ILE A 141 7.49 -15.81 -10.99
C ILE A 141 8.23 -14.50 -10.74
N GLU A 142 7.53 -13.51 -10.22
CA GLU A 142 8.16 -12.28 -9.70
C GLU A 142 8.95 -12.58 -8.43
N CYS A 143 9.93 -11.75 -8.10
CA CYS A 143 10.79 -12.00 -6.95
C CYS A 143 10.15 -11.73 -5.58
N ASP A 144 8.99 -11.08 -5.55
CA ASP A 144 8.18 -10.89 -4.34
C ASP A 144 7.27 -12.11 -4.05
N VAL A 145 7.27 -13.10 -4.94
CA VAL A 145 6.52 -14.35 -4.81
C VAL A 145 7.39 -15.41 -4.13
N ASP A 146 6.82 -16.12 -3.16
CA ASP A 146 7.50 -17.21 -2.46
C ASP A 146 7.64 -18.45 -3.38
N PRO A 147 8.87 -18.85 -3.77
CA PRO A 147 9.09 -20.02 -4.62
C PRO A 147 8.79 -21.35 -3.92
N THR A 148 8.55 -21.35 -2.60
CA THR A 148 8.21 -22.56 -1.83
C THR A 148 6.70 -22.80 -1.73
N ASP A 149 5.86 -21.86 -2.17
CA ASP A 149 4.41 -22.07 -2.22
C ASP A 149 4.04 -22.96 -3.42
N LEU A 150 3.71 -24.22 -3.13
CA LEU A 150 3.29 -25.21 -4.13
C LEU A 150 1.95 -24.88 -4.78
N ASN A 151 1.12 -24.00 -4.19
CA ASN A 151 -0.10 -23.54 -4.86
C ASN A 151 0.22 -22.62 -6.05
N ILE A 152 1.40 -22.01 -6.05
CA ILE A 152 1.89 -21.13 -7.11
C ILE A 152 2.80 -21.91 -8.04
N THR A 153 3.80 -22.59 -7.48
CA THR A 153 4.84 -23.31 -8.25
C THR A 153 4.38 -24.67 -8.75
N GLY A 154 3.25 -25.19 -8.26
CA GLY A 154 2.71 -26.50 -8.61
C GLY A 154 3.26 -27.61 -7.73
N ASP A 155 2.45 -28.66 -7.57
CA ASP A 155 2.78 -29.88 -6.84
C ASP A 155 2.72 -31.08 -7.79
N VAL A 156 3.43 -32.14 -7.45
CA VAL A 156 3.42 -33.41 -8.19
C VAL A 156 2.01 -34.01 -8.25
N THR A 157 1.75 -34.81 -9.28
CA THR A 157 0.48 -35.53 -9.42
C THR A 157 0.71 -36.95 -9.94
N ASP A 158 -0.33 -37.78 -9.82
CA ASP A 158 -0.38 -39.13 -10.37
C ASP A 158 0.72 -40.07 -9.83
N GLU A 159 1.04 -39.93 -8.54
CA GLU A 159 1.93 -40.82 -7.81
C GLU A 159 1.35 -42.23 -7.79
N ALA A 160 2.04 -43.17 -8.41
CA ALA A 160 1.58 -44.54 -8.53
C ALA A 160 2.76 -45.52 -8.54
N ASP A 161 2.52 -46.66 -7.90
CA ASP A 161 3.41 -47.80 -7.90
C ASP A 161 2.58 -49.10 -7.89
N ASN A 162 3.13 -50.20 -8.39
CA ASN A 162 2.43 -51.50 -8.41
C ASN A 162 2.43 -52.18 -7.03
N CYS A 163 3.37 -51.82 -6.16
CA CYS A 163 3.65 -52.48 -4.89
C CYS A 163 3.51 -51.62 -3.64
N SER A 164 3.46 -50.31 -3.81
CA SER A 164 3.35 -49.34 -2.72
C SER A 164 2.11 -48.46 -2.86
N THR A 165 1.60 -48.01 -1.71
CA THR A 165 0.42 -47.11 -1.65
C THR A 165 0.69 -45.97 -0.68
N GLY A 166 0.03 -44.82 -0.87
CA GLY A 166 0.27 -43.66 -0.01
C GLY A 166 1.63 -43.01 -0.24
N LEU A 167 2.12 -43.09 -1.48
CA LEU A 167 3.34 -42.42 -1.92
C LEU A 167 3.18 -40.91 -1.78
N GLU A 168 4.25 -40.26 -1.36
CA GLU A 168 4.35 -38.82 -1.21
C GLU A 168 5.68 -38.38 -1.82
N ALA A 169 5.66 -37.36 -2.69
CA ALA A 169 6.90 -36.83 -3.21
C ALA A 169 7.58 -35.94 -2.18
N THR A 170 8.90 -35.87 -2.29
CA THR A 170 9.72 -34.89 -1.60
C THR A 170 10.47 -34.07 -2.63
N TYR A 171 10.94 -32.88 -2.24
CA TYR A 171 11.78 -32.08 -3.14
C TYR A 171 12.95 -31.43 -2.42
N THR A 172 13.98 -31.13 -3.21
CA THR A 172 15.13 -30.32 -2.81
C THR A 172 15.39 -29.24 -3.84
N ASP A 173 15.67 -28.03 -3.35
CA ASP A 173 15.90 -26.85 -4.19
C ASP A 173 17.39 -26.46 -4.19
N GLU A 174 17.91 -26.18 -5.39
CA GLU A 174 19.20 -25.51 -5.58
C GLU A 174 18.97 -24.19 -6.33
N SER A 175 19.32 -23.07 -5.70
CA SER A 175 19.15 -21.72 -6.27
C SER A 175 20.47 -21.16 -6.79
N VAL A 176 20.47 -20.68 -8.04
CA VAL A 176 21.58 -19.93 -8.62
C VAL A 176 21.14 -18.47 -8.80
N PRO A 177 21.89 -17.47 -8.28
CA PRO A 177 21.57 -16.06 -8.49
C PRO A 177 21.50 -15.70 -9.99
N GLY A 178 20.53 -14.85 -10.34
CA GLY A 178 20.35 -14.29 -11.68
C GLY A 178 21.30 -13.14 -11.99
N ASP A 179 21.03 -12.44 -13.08
CA ASP A 179 21.83 -11.30 -13.53
C ASP A 179 21.48 -10.00 -12.75
N CYS A 180 20.25 -9.89 -12.24
CA CYS A 180 19.81 -8.78 -11.40
C CYS A 180 19.70 -9.16 -9.89
N PRO A 181 19.79 -8.20 -8.94
CA PRO A 181 19.40 -8.44 -7.55
C PRO A 181 18.05 -9.14 -7.41
N ASN A 182 17.95 -10.08 -6.45
CA ASN A 182 16.75 -10.87 -6.13
C ASN A 182 16.22 -11.79 -7.25
N GLU A 183 16.80 -11.75 -8.45
CA GLU A 183 16.57 -12.78 -9.46
C GLU A 183 17.33 -14.06 -9.15
N SER A 184 16.76 -15.19 -9.53
CA SER A 184 17.41 -16.48 -9.42
C SER A 184 16.78 -17.53 -10.31
N VAL A 185 17.53 -18.57 -10.61
CA VAL A 185 16.99 -19.80 -11.20
C VAL A 185 17.07 -20.89 -10.14
N ILE A 186 15.91 -21.42 -9.75
CA ILE A 186 15.78 -22.51 -8.79
C ILE A 186 15.55 -23.80 -9.56
N THR A 187 16.47 -24.75 -9.38
CA THR A 187 16.31 -26.12 -9.87
C THR A 187 15.73 -26.95 -8.73
N ARG A 188 14.46 -27.33 -8.85
CA ARG A 188 13.76 -28.20 -7.91
C ARG A 188 13.82 -29.64 -8.37
N VAL A 189 14.38 -30.52 -7.56
CA VAL A 189 14.42 -31.97 -7.81
C VAL A 189 13.33 -32.64 -7.00
N TRP A 190 12.32 -33.18 -7.68
CA TRP A 190 11.25 -33.98 -7.09
C TRP A 190 11.66 -35.45 -7.05
N THR A 191 11.44 -36.12 -5.92
CA THR A 191 11.74 -37.53 -5.71
C THR A 191 10.56 -38.23 -5.04
N VAL A 192 10.08 -39.30 -5.67
CA VAL A 192 9.17 -40.27 -5.05
C VAL A 192 9.95 -41.55 -4.80
N THR A 193 9.81 -42.09 -3.59
CA THR A 193 10.43 -43.35 -3.16
C THR A 193 9.33 -44.24 -2.61
N ASP A 194 9.35 -45.51 -3.01
CA ASP A 194 8.41 -46.53 -2.56
C ASP A 194 8.81 -47.13 -1.20
N ASP A 195 8.03 -48.09 -0.69
CA ASP A 195 8.30 -48.74 0.59
C ASP A 195 9.60 -49.59 0.57
N CYS A 196 10.10 -49.93 -0.63
CA CYS A 196 11.26 -50.79 -0.89
C CYS A 196 12.50 -50.03 -1.36
N GLU A 197 12.49 -48.71 -1.21
CA GLU A 197 13.56 -47.79 -1.57
C GLU A 197 13.85 -47.67 -3.09
N ASN A 198 12.99 -48.20 -3.98
CA ASN A 198 13.10 -47.82 -5.38
C ASN A 198 12.58 -46.38 -5.56
N ALA A 199 13.24 -45.61 -6.42
CA ALA A 199 12.98 -44.18 -6.51
C ALA A 199 13.05 -43.67 -7.96
N THR A 200 12.18 -42.71 -8.23
CA THR A 200 12.16 -41.93 -9.47
C THR A 200 12.36 -40.45 -9.14
N SER A 201 13.07 -39.71 -9.99
CA SER A 201 13.25 -38.26 -9.79
C SER A 201 13.17 -37.47 -11.09
N PHE A 202 12.58 -36.28 -11.01
CA PHE A 202 12.43 -35.33 -12.10
C PHE A 202 12.76 -33.91 -11.65
N ILE A 203 13.03 -33.04 -12.62
CA ILE A 203 13.42 -31.65 -12.37
C ILE A 203 12.29 -30.73 -12.82
N GLN A 204 12.05 -29.70 -12.01
CA GLN A 204 11.30 -28.51 -12.35
C GLN A 204 12.23 -27.29 -12.26
N THR A 205 12.12 -26.39 -13.23
CA THR A 205 12.84 -25.11 -13.22
C THR A 205 11.89 -23.98 -12.84
N ILE A 206 12.21 -23.25 -11.77
CA ILE A 206 11.49 -22.04 -11.35
C ILE A 206 12.41 -20.85 -11.61
N THR A 207 11.99 -19.94 -12.48
CA THR A 207 12.74 -18.72 -12.81
C THR A 207 12.14 -17.54 -12.05
N VAL A 208 12.93 -16.91 -11.20
CA VAL A 208 12.56 -15.70 -10.46
C VAL A 208 13.14 -14.51 -11.20
N LEU A 209 12.28 -13.64 -11.74
CA LEU A 209 12.64 -12.44 -12.49
C LEU A 209 11.99 -11.21 -11.85
N ASP A 210 12.54 -10.03 -12.14
CA ASP A 210 11.86 -8.77 -11.92
C ASP A 210 11.42 -8.21 -13.28
N THR A 211 10.11 -8.20 -13.53
CA THR A 211 9.57 -7.65 -14.78
C THR A 211 8.77 -6.36 -14.58
N THR A 212 8.73 -5.85 -13.36
CA THR A 212 7.89 -4.72 -12.98
C THR A 212 8.72 -3.46 -12.82
N ALA A 213 8.26 -2.35 -13.42
CA ALA A 213 8.91 -1.07 -13.20
C ALA A 213 8.50 -0.44 -11.86
N PRO A 214 9.39 0.37 -11.27
CA PRO A 214 9.11 1.23 -10.13
C PRO A 214 7.74 1.94 -10.13
N ALA A 215 7.00 1.78 -9.05
CA ALA A 215 5.72 2.43 -8.82
C ALA A 215 5.86 3.67 -7.93
N MET A 216 5.19 4.77 -8.27
CA MET A 216 5.11 5.96 -7.42
C MET A 216 4.29 5.66 -6.14
N VAL A 217 4.79 6.13 -5.00
CA VAL A 217 4.09 6.09 -3.72
C VAL A 217 3.42 7.43 -3.45
N GLY A 218 2.11 7.39 -3.26
CA GLY A 218 1.29 8.54 -2.92
C GLY A 218 0.50 9.10 -4.10
N GLU A 219 -0.08 10.28 -3.89
CA GLU A 219 -0.79 11.02 -4.92
C GLU A 219 0.08 12.16 -5.43
N PHE A 220 -0.04 12.45 -6.71
CA PHE A 220 0.67 13.53 -7.39
C PHE A 220 -0.26 14.15 -8.42
N GLU A 221 -0.27 15.48 -8.48
CA GLU A 221 -1.08 16.22 -9.45
C GLU A 221 -0.35 16.28 -10.78
N GLU A 222 -0.87 15.56 -11.78
CA GLU A 222 -0.33 15.55 -13.15
C GLU A 222 -0.51 16.89 -13.87
N VAL A 223 -1.52 17.68 -13.51
CA VAL A 223 -1.82 18.97 -14.15
C VAL A 223 -2.07 20.06 -13.11
N ILE A 224 -1.28 21.12 -13.17
CA ILE A 224 -1.38 22.31 -12.30
C ILE A 224 -1.65 23.54 -13.17
N ASN A 225 -2.53 24.43 -12.71
CA ASN A 225 -2.78 25.72 -13.36
C ASN A 225 -2.52 26.84 -12.36
N VAL A 226 -1.56 27.70 -12.63
CA VAL A 226 -1.08 28.75 -11.71
C VAL A 226 -0.73 30.03 -12.47
N VAL A 227 -0.66 31.13 -11.74
CA VAL A 227 -0.01 32.36 -12.25
C VAL A 227 1.51 32.24 -12.12
N CYS A 228 2.27 33.02 -12.88
CA CYS A 228 3.73 32.92 -12.90
C CYS A 228 4.45 33.23 -11.56
N SER A 229 3.76 33.85 -10.59
CA SER A 229 4.26 34.03 -9.22
C SER A 229 4.06 32.80 -8.32
N GLU A 230 3.19 31.87 -8.70
CA GLU A 230 2.75 30.72 -7.90
C GLU A 230 3.20 29.38 -8.49
N VAL A 231 4.25 29.38 -9.32
CA VAL A 231 4.82 28.14 -9.84
C VAL A 231 5.36 27.31 -8.67
N PRO A 232 4.84 26.09 -8.43
CA PRO A 232 5.26 25.31 -7.28
C PRO A 232 6.70 24.81 -7.45
N GLU A 233 7.41 24.68 -6.34
CA GLU A 233 8.69 23.98 -6.28
C GLU A 233 8.57 22.53 -6.81
N VAL A 234 9.68 21.96 -7.26
CA VAL A 234 9.71 20.57 -7.74
C VAL A 234 9.35 19.62 -6.59
N PRO A 235 8.28 18.81 -6.71
CA PRO A 235 7.91 17.88 -5.65
C PRO A 235 8.97 16.77 -5.51
N ASN A 236 9.21 16.35 -4.27
CA ASN A 236 10.03 15.17 -4.01
C ASN A 236 9.16 13.91 -4.09
N LEU A 237 9.21 13.21 -5.22
CA LEU A 237 8.46 11.96 -5.43
C LEU A 237 9.16 10.78 -4.77
N ALA A 238 8.36 9.88 -4.18
CA ALA A 238 8.82 8.62 -3.65
C ALA A 238 8.37 7.49 -4.56
N PHE A 239 9.21 6.47 -4.72
CA PHE A 239 8.92 5.30 -5.53
C PHE A 239 9.23 4.05 -4.70
N GLU A 240 8.46 2.99 -4.93
CA GLU A 240 8.69 1.66 -4.37
C GLU A 240 8.72 0.65 -5.50
N ASP A 241 9.53 -0.39 -5.30
CA ASP A 241 9.59 -1.55 -6.16
C ASP A 241 9.65 -2.80 -5.29
N ALA A 242 8.97 -3.86 -5.71
CA ALA A 242 8.89 -5.09 -4.92
C ALA A 242 10.19 -5.90 -4.96
N CYS A 243 10.96 -5.72 -6.04
CA CYS A 243 12.11 -6.53 -6.38
C CYS A 243 13.45 -5.80 -6.34
N SER A 244 13.42 -4.49 -6.42
CA SER A 244 14.60 -3.65 -6.41
C SER A 244 14.69 -2.79 -5.16
N SER A 245 15.89 -2.72 -4.58
CA SER A 245 16.14 -1.94 -3.37
C SER A 245 16.68 -0.54 -3.67
N ASN A 246 17.31 -0.39 -4.82
CA ASN A 246 17.81 0.88 -5.32
C ASN A 246 17.10 1.21 -6.63
N MET A 247 16.79 2.49 -6.82
CA MET A 247 16.14 2.97 -8.04
C MET A 247 16.87 4.24 -8.48
N THR A 248 17.01 4.40 -9.78
CA THR A 248 17.57 5.60 -10.39
C THR A 248 16.43 6.48 -10.84
N VAL A 249 16.40 7.72 -10.34
CA VAL A 249 15.42 8.74 -10.75
C VAL A 249 16.15 9.85 -11.47
N GLU A 250 15.86 10.02 -12.76
CA GLU A 250 16.33 11.15 -13.56
C GLU A 250 15.20 12.16 -13.75
N PHE A 251 15.45 13.39 -13.32
CA PHE A 251 14.49 14.50 -13.44
C PHE A 251 14.87 15.41 -14.61
N ASN A 252 13.89 15.75 -15.45
CA ASN A 252 14.03 16.71 -16.52
C ASN A 252 12.89 17.75 -16.47
N GLU A 253 13.22 19.03 -16.60
CA GLU A 253 12.26 20.11 -16.68
C GLU A 253 12.46 20.90 -17.97
N THR A 254 11.37 21.16 -18.69
CA THR A 254 11.37 21.98 -19.90
C THR A 254 10.26 23.01 -19.82
N SER A 255 10.50 24.20 -20.38
CA SER A 255 9.51 25.27 -20.48
C SER A 255 9.33 25.68 -21.93
N THR A 256 8.08 25.72 -22.40
CA THR A 256 7.73 26.18 -23.75
C THR A 256 6.70 27.30 -23.68
N SER A 257 7.01 28.47 -24.24
CA SER A 257 6.07 29.58 -24.39
C SER A 257 5.17 29.39 -25.62
N ASP A 258 3.90 29.81 -25.53
CA ASP A 258 3.08 29.99 -26.74
C ASP A 258 3.61 31.21 -27.51
N GLU A 259 3.87 31.09 -28.82
CA GLU A 259 4.43 32.17 -29.64
C GLU A 259 3.54 33.44 -29.68
N ASN A 260 2.31 33.39 -29.16
CA ASN A 260 1.34 34.49 -29.20
C ASN A 260 0.81 34.99 -27.85
N ALA A 261 1.16 34.37 -26.72
CA ALA A 261 0.76 34.80 -25.38
C ALA A 261 1.97 34.73 -24.45
N ASN A 262 2.11 35.66 -23.50
CA ASN A 262 3.18 35.61 -22.50
C ASN A 262 3.13 34.35 -21.61
N ASP A 263 2.05 33.57 -21.71
CA ASP A 263 1.83 32.28 -21.05
C ASP A 263 2.80 31.20 -21.54
N TYR A 264 3.16 30.29 -20.63
CA TYR A 264 4.04 29.18 -20.94
C TYR A 264 3.63 27.91 -20.18
N VAL A 265 4.07 26.77 -20.70
CA VAL A 265 3.86 25.46 -20.09
C VAL A 265 5.19 24.92 -19.61
N ILE A 266 5.25 24.51 -18.34
CA ILE A 266 6.37 23.74 -17.79
C ILE A 266 5.99 22.26 -17.83
N ILE A 267 6.86 21.44 -18.39
CA ILE A 267 6.76 19.98 -18.37
C ILE A 267 7.90 19.43 -17.50
N ARG A 268 7.54 18.67 -16.48
CA ARG A 268 8.48 17.95 -15.60
C ARG A 268 8.32 16.46 -15.84
N ASP A 269 9.41 15.77 -16.16
CA ASP A 269 9.45 14.32 -16.33
C ASP A 269 10.38 13.69 -15.28
N TRP A 270 9.90 12.64 -14.63
CA TRP A 270 10.71 11.75 -13.80
C TRP A 270 10.81 10.40 -14.50
N PHE A 271 12.01 10.08 -14.99
CA PHE A 271 12.35 8.78 -15.53
C PHE A 271 12.89 7.93 -14.38
N VAL A 272 12.19 6.84 -14.07
CA VAL A 272 12.54 5.96 -12.95
C VAL A 272 12.89 4.60 -13.51
N SER A 273 14.07 4.11 -13.16
CA SER A 273 14.51 2.76 -13.50
C SER A 273 14.98 2.02 -12.26
N ASP A 274 14.78 0.71 -12.25
CA ASP A 274 15.26 -0.17 -11.18
C ASP A 274 16.63 -0.79 -11.50
N GLU A 275 17.07 -1.74 -10.66
CA GLU A 275 18.36 -2.42 -10.84
C GLU A 275 18.35 -3.42 -12.01
N CYS A 276 17.16 -3.84 -12.45
CA CYS A 276 16.93 -4.82 -13.52
C CYS A 276 16.69 -4.18 -14.89
N GLY A 277 16.55 -2.85 -14.92
CA GLY A 277 16.33 -2.07 -16.12
C GLY A 277 14.85 -1.95 -16.51
N ASN A 278 13.90 -2.24 -15.61
CA ASN A 278 12.51 -1.90 -15.86
C ASN A 278 12.33 -0.39 -15.62
N GLU A 279 11.62 0.28 -16.54
CA GLU A 279 11.53 1.75 -16.59
C GLU A 279 10.08 2.23 -16.55
N ALA A 280 9.85 3.34 -15.84
CA ALA A 280 8.60 4.09 -15.81
C ALA A 280 8.88 5.59 -15.97
N VAL A 281 7.90 6.33 -16.53
CA VAL A 281 7.97 7.78 -16.68
C VAL A 281 6.73 8.41 -16.08
N TYR A 282 6.93 9.42 -15.24
CA TYR A 282 5.87 10.22 -14.64
C TYR A 282 6.01 11.67 -15.11
N THR A 283 4.91 12.30 -15.53
CA THR A 283 4.93 13.65 -16.14
C THR A 283 4.01 14.62 -15.38
N GLN A 284 4.54 15.80 -15.03
CA GLN A 284 3.76 16.97 -14.59
C GLN A 284 3.64 17.98 -15.71
N THR A 285 2.44 18.50 -15.93
CA THR A 285 2.19 19.66 -16.79
C THR A 285 1.74 20.83 -15.93
N ILE A 286 2.47 21.94 -15.96
CA ILE A 286 2.12 23.16 -15.25
C ILE A 286 1.80 24.24 -16.29
N ASN A 287 0.53 24.60 -16.39
CA ASN A 287 0.08 25.71 -17.23
C ASN A 287 0.26 27.01 -16.44
N VAL A 288 1.13 27.89 -16.93
CA VAL A 288 1.48 29.14 -16.27
C VAL A 288 0.91 30.32 -17.04
N THR A 289 0.04 31.08 -16.38
CA THR A 289 -0.50 32.34 -16.91
C THR A 289 0.33 33.52 -16.42
N VAL A 290 0.74 34.40 -17.34
CA VAL A 290 1.46 35.64 -17.00
C VAL A 290 0.46 36.78 -16.82
N GLN A 291 0.29 37.23 -15.57
CA GLN A 291 -0.54 38.39 -15.27
C GLN A 291 0.25 39.66 -15.58
N GLY A 292 -0.08 40.33 -16.69
CA GLY A 292 0.64 41.50 -17.17
C GLY A 292 0.34 42.80 -16.41
N ASP A 293 -0.81 42.88 -15.74
CA ASP A 293 -1.30 44.12 -15.13
C ASP A 293 -1.40 43.99 -13.60
N ILE A 294 -0.68 44.85 -12.88
CA ILE A 294 -0.81 45.02 -11.41
C ILE A 294 -2.03 45.91 -11.16
N GLU A 295 -2.83 45.57 -10.14
CA GLU A 295 -3.96 46.42 -9.75
C GLU A 295 -3.46 47.73 -9.13
N THR A 296 -4.08 48.84 -9.53
CA THR A 296 -3.69 50.19 -9.10
C THR A 296 -4.87 50.97 -8.55
N THR A 297 -4.56 51.97 -7.73
CA THR A 297 -5.51 53.01 -7.32
C THR A 297 -4.99 54.38 -7.66
N ASP A 298 -5.86 55.20 -8.22
CA ASP A 298 -5.55 56.61 -8.49
C ASP A 298 -5.83 57.46 -7.24
N THR A 299 -5.10 58.56 -7.10
CA THR A 299 -5.29 59.49 -5.99
C THR A 299 -5.28 60.95 -6.44
N SER A 300 -5.67 61.85 -5.56
CA SER A 300 -5.57 63.29 -5.75
C SER A 300 -4.72 63.88 -4.64
N LEU A 301 -3.68 64.64 -5.00
CA LEU A 301 -2.80 65.30 -4.05
C LEU A 301 -3.03 66.81 -4.04
N CYS A 302 -3.03 67.35 -2.82
CA CYS A 302 -3.20 68.76 -2.53
C CYS A 302 -1.86 69.50 -2.55
N ILE A 303 -1.87 70.74 -3.04
CA ILE A 303 -0.74 71.65 -2.90
C ILE A 303 -0.63 72.10 -1.44
N ILE A 304 0.14 71.37 -0.65
CA ILE A 304 0.60 71.80 0.67
C ILE A 304 2.14 71.74 0.68
N GLU A 305 2.78 72.66 1.38
CA GLU A 305 4.24 72.77 1.38
C GLU A 305 4.91 71.45 1.83
N ASP A 306 5.76 70.94 0.95
CA ASP A 306 6.78 69.88 1.12
C ASP A 306 6.28 68.56 1.74
N PHE A 307 5.84 67.64 0.87
CA PHE A 307 5.72 66.22 1.22
C PHE A 307 6.17 65.32 0.06
N GLU A 308 6.78 64.20 0.40
CA GLU A 308 7.14 63.12 -0.53
C GLU A 308 6.02 62.08 -0.51
N PHE A 309 5.57 61.66 -1.69
CA PHE A 309 4.56 60.62 -1.85
C PHE A 309 5.20 59.38 -2.46
N ASP A 310 5.09 58.22 -1.81
CA ASP A 310 5.63 56.97 -2.34
C ASP A 310 4.63 56.35 -3.32
N LEU A 311 5.01 56.20 -4.58
CA LEU A 311 4.15 55.64 -5.63
C LEU A 311 3.77 54.18 -5.35
N PHE A 312 4.53 53.46 -4.52
CA PHE A 312 4.15 52.11 -4.09
C PHE A 312 2.86 52.07 -3.27
N ASP A 313 2.46 53.17 -2.61
CA ASP A 313 1.21 53.25 -1.86
C ASP A 313 -0.04 53.14 -2.76
N LEU A 314 0.13 53.27 -4.08
CA LEU A 314 -0.94 53.19 -5.07
C LEU A 314 -1.07 51.82 -5.73
N LEU A 315 -0.13 50.90 -5.49
CA LEU A 315 -0.18 49.53 -6.00
C LEU A 315 -0.94 48.62 -5.02
N ILE A 316 -1.73 47.70 -5.55
CA ILE A 316 -2.51 46.73 -4.77
C ILE A 316 -2.05 45.31 -5.13
N GLY A 317 -1.90 44.48 -4.11
CA GLY A 317 -1.56 43.06 -4.26
C GLY A 317 -0.06 42.80 -4.20
N ASP A 318 0.35 41.68 -4.78
CA ASP A 318 1.73 41.22 -4.75
C ASP A 318 2.50 41.75 -5.96
N TYR A 319 3.59 42.47 -5.69
CA TYR A 319 4.52 42.99 -6.68
C TYR A 319 5.94 42.93 -6.12
N THR A 320 6.92 42.87 -7.01
CA THR A 320 8.34 42.94 -6.60
C THR A 320 8.75 44.40 -6.39
N LEU A 321 9.82 44.66 -5.65
CA LEU A 321 10.37 46.01 -5.42
C LEU A 321 11.61 46.33 -6.28
N ASP A 322 11.94 45.45 -7.22
CA ASP A 322 13.12 45.56 -8.09
C ASP A 322 12.83 46.18 -9.46
N GLY A 323 11.57 46.59 -9.69
CA GLY A 323 11.15 47.31 -10.87
C GLY A 323 11.56 48.77 -10.91
N VAL A 324 11.18 49.42 -11.99
CA VAL A 324 11.52 50.80 -12.29
C VAL A 324 10.23 51.60 -12.47
N TRP A 325 10.12 52.70 -11.73
CA TRP A 325 9.11 53.73 -11.94
C TRP A 325 9.55 54.67 -13.06
N THR A 326 8.62 55.00 -13.94
CA THR A 326 8.82 55.93 -15.04
C THR A 326 7.66 56.92 -15.12
N VAL A 327 7.96 58.17 -15.45
CA VAL A 327 6.93 59.20 -15.68
C VAL A 327 6.44 59.04 -17.12
N THR A 328 5.18 58.66 -17.30
CA THR A 328 4.59 58.40 -18.63
C THR A 328 3.72 59.55 -19.12
N SER A 329 3.19 60.37 -18.21
CA SER A 329 2.51 61.62 -18.53
C SER A 329 2.86 62.73 -17.53
N GLY A 330 3.01 63.96 -18.03
CA GLY A 330 3.40 65.14 -17.25
C GLY A 330 4.92 65.43 -17.28
N ASN A 331 5.36 66.36 -16.43
CA ASN A 331 6.75 66.82 -16.31
C ASN A 331 7.33 66.62 -14.90
N ALA A 332 6.79 65.66 -14.15
CA ALA A 332 7.25 65.30 -12.80
C ALA A 332 8.70 64.80 -12.79
N THR A 333 9.38 65.01 -11.66
CA THR A 333 10.64 64.33 -11.34
C THR A 333 10.39 63.40 -10.16
N ILE A 334 10.92 62.18 -10.23
CA ILE A 334 10.83 61.16 -9.18
C ILE A 334 12.23 60.77 -8.73
N ASP A 335 12.39 60.41 -7.46
CA ASP A 335 13.60 59.78 -6.90
C ASP A 335 13.27 58.35 -6.47
N GLY A 336 13.63 57.37 -7.30
CA GLY A 336 13.14 56.00 -7.13
C GLY A 336 11.62 55.93 -7.31
N SER A 337 10.90 55.59 -6.23
CA SER A 337 9.43 55.57 -6.17
C SER A 337 8.82 56.84 -5.58
N PHE A 338 9.63 57.78 -5.09
CA PHE A 338 9.11 58.99 -4.44
C PHE A 338 8.81 60.07 -5.45
N PHE A 339 7.55 60.51 -5.49
CA PHE A 339 7.12 61.70 -6.21
C PHE A 339 7.02 62.88 -5.24
N ASN A 340 7.75 63.97 -5.55
CA ASN A 340 7.66 65.22 -4.80
C ASN A 340 7.05 66.32 -5.68
N PRO A 341 5.79 66.73 -5.41
CA PRO A 341 5.14 67.82 -6.13
C PRO A 341 5.87 69.16 -5.98
N SER A 342 6.68 69.39 -4.94
CA SER A 342 7.38 70.66 -4.72
C SER A 342 8.47 70.91 -5.76
N SER A 343 8.94 69.87 -6.45
CA SER A 343 9.85 69.95 -7.59
C SER A 343 9.27 70.72 -8.79
N LEU A 344 7.94 70.85 -8.85
CA LEU A 344 7.21 71.56 -9.89
C LEU A 344 7.01 73.04 -9.56
N LEU A 345 7.39 73.51 -8.37
CA LEU A 345 7.26 74.92 -8.00
C LEU A 345 8.10 75.83 -8.88
N ASP A 346 7.56 76.97 -9.27
CA ASP A 346 8.33 78.02 -9.93
C ASP A 346 9.31 78.71 -8.95
N PHE A 347 10.15 79.63 -9.45
CA PHE A 347 11.10 80.39 -8.61
C PHE A 347 10.42 81.21 -7.50
N ASN A 348 9.11 81.41 -7.60
CA ASN A 348 8.29 82.13 -6.64
C ASN A 348 7.61 81.20 -5.62
N GLY A 349 7.84 79.89 -5.69
CA GLY A 349 7.24 78.90 -4.80
C GLY A 349 5.75 78.66 -5.08
N ASN A 350 5.29 78.93 -6.31
CA ASN A 350 3.89 78.69 -6.70
C ASN A 350 3.81 77.69 -7.86
N TYR A 351 2.67 77.01 -7.94
CA TYR A 351 2.29 76.24 -9.12
C TYR A 351 1.64 77.16 -10.16
N SER A 352 1.92 76.91 -11.43
CA SER A 352 1.24 77.56 -12.56
C SER A 352 0.17 76.66 -13.15
N ASP A 353 -0.86 77.22 -13.80
CA ASP A 353 -2.03 76.49 -14.32
C ASP A 353 -1.69 75.29 -15.22
N ASN A 354 -0.50 75.27 -15.83
CA ASN A 354 -0.01 74.17 -16.68
C ASN A 354 0.78 73.08 -15.92
N GLN A 355 0.87 73.18 -14.59
CA GLN A 355 1.48 72.22 -13.67
C GLN A 355 0.43 71.52 -12.78
N LEU A 356 -0.85 71.83 -13.02
CA LEU A 356 -2.01 71.17 -12.41
C LEU A 356 -2.59 70.14 -13.40
N GLY A 357 -3.25 69.11 -12.87
CA GLY A 357 -3.87 68.05 -13.66
C GLY A 357 -3.28 66.67 -13.38
N ASP A 358 -3.49 65.75 -14.33
CA ASP A 358 -3.16 64.34 -14.17
C ASP A 358 -1.68 64.06 -14.52
N TYR A 359 -1.00 63.39 -13.60
CA TYR A 359 0.33 62.84 -13.79
C TYR A 359 0.22 61.32 -13.78
N GLU A 360 0.73 60.67 -14.83
CA GLU A 360 0.74 59.21 -14.93
C GLU A 360 2.15 58.69 -14.69
N PHE A 361 2.24 57.67 -13.84
CA PHE A 361 3.46 56.96 -13.54
C PHE A 361 3.28 55.49 -13.86
N THR A 362 4.25 54.92 -14.58
CA THR A 362 4.26 53.49 -14.89
C THR A 362 5.36 52.80 -14.10
N TYR A 363 4.96 51.81 -13.31
CA TYR A 363 5.85 50.82 -12.71
C TYR A 363 6.01 49.64 -13.66
N SER A 364 7.25 49.24 -13.93
CA SER A 364 7.52 48.06 -14.75
C SER A 364 8.66 47.26 -14.15
N TYR A 365 8.51 45.93 -14.11
CA TYR A 365 9.58 45.01 -13.75
C TYR A 365 9.65 43.85 -14.74
N GLY A 366 10.88 43.40 -15.02
CA GLY A 366 11.14 42.28 -15.92
C GLY A 366 11.45 41.00 -15.16
N GLY A 367 11.51 39.87 -15.87
CA GLY A 367 11.86 38.57 -15.29
C GLY A 367 11.08 37.42 -15.92
N ALA A 368 11.00 36.30 -15.21
CA ALA A 368 10.17 35.14 -15.61
C ALA A 368 8.66 35.42 -15.48
N CYS A 369 8.28 36.47 -14.76
CA CYS A 369 6.91 36.90 -14.52
C CYS A 369 6.87 38.45 -14.59
N PRO A 370 6.89 39.05 -15.80
CA PRO A 370 6.90 40.51 -15.95
C PRO A 370 5.56 41.12 -15.52
N GLY A 371 5.60 42.32 -14.96
CA GLY A 371 4.41 43.08 -14.58
C GLY A 371 4.56 44.56 -14.90
N GLU A 372 3.44 45.18 -15.28
CA GLU A 372 3.32 46.61 -15.52
C GLU A 372 2.12 47.17 -14.73
N ALA A 373 2.25 48.39 -14.22
CA ALA A 373 1.19 49.10 -13.51
C ALA A 373 1.22 50.56 -13.91
N THR A 374 0.07 51.16 -14.18
CA THR A 374 -0.04 52.61 -14.37
C THR A 374 -0.94 53.19 -13.28
N VAL A 375 -0.40 54.18 -12.58
CA VAL A 375 -1.11 54.94 -11.54
C VAL A 375 -1.26 56.39 -12.00
N THR A 376 -2.39 57.00 -11.67
CA THR A 376 -2.67 58.42 -11.95
C THR A 376 -2.75 59.22 -10.66
N ILE A 377 -2.01 60.32 -10.60
CA ILE A 377 -2.11 61.31 -9.53
C ILE A 377 -2.65 62.60 -10.13
N ASN A 378 -3.82 63.04 -9.66
CA ASN A 378 -4.36 64.36 -9.98
C ASN A 378 -3.82 65.41 -8.99
N LEU A 379 -3.07 66.40 -9.49
CA LEU A 379 -2.67 67.58 -8.71
C LEU A 379 -3.70 68.71 -8.86
N ASN A 380 -4.26 69.17 -7.74
CA ASN A 380 -5.21 70.29 -7.72
C ASN A 380 -4.92 71.29 -6.58
N ASP A 381 -5.42 72.52 -6.76
CA ASP A 381 -5.25 73.67 -5.87
C ASP A 381 -6.49 73.96 -4.99
N GLU A 382 -7.59 73.22 -5.19
CA GLU A 382 -8.86 73.42 -4.49
C GLU A 382 -8.97 72.56 -3.21
N CYS A 383 -8.03 72.74 -2.29
CA CYS A 383 -8.09 72.12 -0.97
C CYS A 383 -8.98 72.96 -0.05
N VAL A 384 -10.29 72.69 -0.07
CA VAL A 384 -11.24 73.34 0.85
C VAL A 384 -11.02 72.79 2.26
N VAL A 385 -10.34 73.55 3.13
CA VAL A 385 -10.43 73.33 4.57
C VAL A 385 -11.82 73.77 5.01
N LEU A 386 -12.77 72.82 5.11
CA LEU A 386 -14.13 73.13 5.56
C LEU A 386 -14.08 73.58 7.03
N PRO A 387 -14.67 74.73 7.39
CA PRO A 387 -14.82 75.12 8.79
C PRO A 387 -15.76 74.14 9.50
N CYS A 388 -15.43 73.79 10.74
CA CYS A 388 -16.21 72.86 11.55
C CYS A 388 -17.65 73.34 11.75
N GLY A 389 -18.62 72.53 11.37
CA GLY A 389 -20.05 72.80 11.43
C GLY A 389 -20.72 72.29 12.71
N GLU A 390 -22.01 72.56 12.87
CA GLU A 390 -22.80 72.03 14.00
C GLU A 390 -22.86 70.49 14.03
N GLU A 391 -22.66 69.84 12.87
CA GLU A 391 -22.71 68.36 12.74
C GLU A 391 -21.44 67.66 13.24
N ASP A 392 -20.32 68.38 13.32
CA ASP A 392 -19.04 67.81 13.77
C ASP A 392 -18.94 67.73 15.30
N VAL A 393 -19.79 68.48 16.02
CA VAL A 393 -19.76 68.55 17.49
C VAL A 393 -20.46 67.34 18.11
N VAL A 394 -19.68 66.41 18.65
CA VAL A 394 -20.20 65.25 19.39
C VAL A 394 -20.19 65.53 20.89
N ILE A 395 -21.37 65.64 21.48
CA ILE A 395 -21.56 65.92 22.92
C ILE A 395 -22.03 64.65 23.63
N SER A 396 -21.31 64.23 24.67
CA SER A 396 -21.72 63.11 25.52
C SER A 396 -23.11 63.33 26.13
N LYS A 397 -23.90 62.26 26.25
CA LYS A 397 -25.27 62.32 26.81
C LYS A 397 -25.34 61.85 28.26
N ALA A 398 -24.27 61.24 28.77
CA ALA A 398 -24.23 60.67 30.11
C ALA A 398 -22.85 60.82 30.75
N VAL A 399 -22.84 61.02 32.06
CA VAL A 399 -21.66 60.94 32.92
C VAL A 399 -21.95 59.90 34.00
N THR A 400 -21.13 58.86 34.05
CA THR A 400 -21.15 57.80 35.06
C THR A 400 -19.81 57.77 35.76
N ALA A 401 -19.61 58.68 36.72
CA ALA A 401 -18.34 58.78 37.45
C ALA A 401 -18.23 57.66 38.49
N ASN A 402 -17.78 56.48 38.04
CA ASN A 402 -17.58 55.27 38.85
C ASN A 402 -16.18 54.64 38.69
N ASP A 403 -15.25 55.34 38.04
CA ASP A 403 -13.86 54.95 37.77
C ASP A 403 -13.71 53.63 36.97
N ASP A 404 -14.57 53.38 35.97
CA ASP A 404 -14.51 52.17 35.13
C ASP A 404 -13.86 52.38 33.74
N GLY A 405 -13.48 53.60 33.42
CA GLY A 405 -12.90 54.03 32.14
C GLY A 405 -13.93 54.35 31.05
N VAL A 406 -15.24 54.30 31.36
CA VAL A 406 -16.33 54.58 30.43
C VAL A 406 -17.27 55.68 30.95
N ASN A 407 -17.34 56.79 30.20
CA ASN A 407 -18.18 57.97 30.50
C ASN A 407 -17.88 58.63 31.87
N GLU A 408 -16.62 58.63 32.32
CA GLU A 408 -16.19 59.30 33.56
C GLU A 408 -16.44 60.80 33.52
N PHE A 409 -16.26 61.39 32.34
CA PHE A 409 -16.30 62.83 32.13
C PHE A 409 -17.31 63.20 31.05
N PHE A 410 -17.82 64.43 31.14
CA PHE A 410 -18.65 64.99 30.09
C PHE A 410 -17.76 65.43 28.92
N THR A 411 -17.74 64.68 27.83
CA THR A 411 -16.87 64.97 26.69
C THR A 411 -17.60 65.72 25.58
N ILE A 412 -16.86 66.63 24.93
CA ILE A 412 -17.22 67.35 23.71
C ILE A 412 -16.07 67.12 22.74
N THR A 413 -16.32 66.35 21.68
CA THR A 413 -15.31 65.86 20.72
C THR A 413 -15.72 66.19 19.28
N GLY A 414 -14.83 65.98 18.32
CA GLY A 414 -15.03 66.31 16.90
C GLY A 414 -14.74 67.77 16.56
N VAL A 415 -14.09 68.50 17.49
CA VAL A 415 -13.67 69.89 17.31
C VAL A 415 -12.23 70.16 17.72
N GLU A 416 -11.43 69.11 17.89
CA GLU A 416 -10.06 69.16 18.42
C GLU A 416 -9.12 69.99 17.52
N ASP A 417 -9.30 69.89 16.21
CA ASP A 417 -8.47 70.59 15.21
C ASP A 417 -9.05 71.95 14.78
N CYS A 418 -10.22 72.34 15.32
CA CYS A 418 -10.94 73.55 14.94
C CYS A 418 -10.45 74.82 15.67
N GLY A 419 -9.60 74.68 16.68
CA GLY A 419 -9.05 75.81 17.44
C GLY A 419 -10.04 76.53 18.35
N PHE A 420 -11.17 75.91 18.72
CA PHE A 420 -12.17 76.50 19.60
C PHE A 420 -11.80 76.42 21.09
N VAL A 421 -12.17 77.44 21.84
CA VAL A 421 -12.23 77.42 23.31
C VAL A 421 -13.63 77.03 23.73
N ILE A 422 -13.75 75.91 24.45
CA ILE A 422 -15.03 75.39 24.91
C ILE A 422 -15.39 76.08 26.23
N LYS A 423 -16.55 76.73 26.29
CA LYS A 423 -17.12 77.22 27.54
C LYS A 423 -18.34 76.38 27.91
N LEU A 424 -18.29 75.80 29.10
CA LEU A 424 -19.32 74.89 29.62
C LEU A 424 -19.99 75.47 30.86
N GLN A 425 -21.32 75.46 30.86
CA GLN A 425 -22.14 75.73 32.04
C GLN A 425 -23.13 74.60 32.25
N ILE A 426 -23.33 74.18 33.50
CA ILE A 426 -24.27 73.11 33.85
C ILE A 426 -25.25 73.61 34.90
N PHE A 427 -26.51 73.25 34.72
CA PHE A 427 -27.65 73.69 35.52
C PHE A 427 -28.40 72.48 36.08
N ASN A 428 -28.90 72.61 37.32
CA ASN A 428 -29.82 71.63 37.88
C ASN A 428 -31.25 71.82 37.31
N ARG A 429 -32.15 70.90 37.65
CA ARG A 429 -33.56 70.93 37.20
C ARG A 429 -34.37 72.18 37.56
N TRP A 430 -33.87 73.01 38.47
CA TRP A 430 -34.51 74.28 38.87
C TRP A 430 -33.90 75.50 38.16
N GLY A 431 -32.95 75.28 37.24
CA GLY A 431 -32.27 76.35 36.50
C GLY A 431 -31.14 77.01 37.29
N ALA A 432 -30.71 76.46 38.43
CA ALA A 432 -29.55 76.97 39.15
C ALA A 432 -28.27 76.40 38.55
N LYS A 433 -27.30 77.28 38.25
CA LYS A 433 -25.98 76.91 37.74
C LYS A 433 -25.16 76.23 38.83
N ILE A 434 -24.64 75.05 38.53
CA ILE A 434 -23.87 74.20 39.45
C ILE A 434 -22.40 74.08 39.05
N TYR A 435 -22.10 74.25 37.76
CA TYR A 435 -20.75 74.23 37.19
C TYR A 435 -20.62 75.33 36.11
N ASP A 436 -19.45 75.96 36.04
CA ASP A 436 -19.11 76.99 35.05
C ASP A 436 -17.60 76.92 34.80
N ASN A 437 -17.20 76.65 33.57
CA ASN A 437 -15.81 76.68 33.14
C ASN A 437 -15.73 77.38 31.77
N SER A 438 -14.92 78.45 31.69
CA SER A 438 -14.75 79.23 30.46
C SER A 438 -13.72 78.65 29.49
N ASN A 439 -12.97 77.63 29.91
CA ASN A 439 -12.04 76.87 29.08
C ASN A 439 -12.09 75.40 29.53
N TYR A 440 -13.19 74.74 29.18
CA TYR A 440 -13.48 73.37 29.54
C TYR A 440 -12.59 72.39 28.76
N GLN A 441 -12.03 71.40 29.47
CA GLN A 441 -11.02 70.47 28.94
C GLN A 441 -11.49 69.01 28.99
N ASN A 442 -12.81 68.78 28.88
CA ASN A 442 -13.42 67.45 28.94
C ASN A 442 -13.14 66.70 30.26
N ASP A 443 -13.09 67.44 31.37
CA ASP A 443 -12.62 66.98 32.68
C ASP A 443 -13.69 67.03 33.80
N TRP A 444 -14.96 67.29 33.47
CA TRP A 444 -16.03 67.37 34.46
C TRP A 444 -16.73 66.02 34.67
N ASN A 445 -16.69 65.52 35.91
CA ASN A 445 -17.21 64.22 36.33
C ASN A 445 -18.41 64.32 37.32
N GLY A 446 -19.17 65.41 37.29
CA GLY A 446 -20.32 65.58 38.19
C GLY A 446 -20.04 66.33 39.50
N THR A 447 -18.91 67.03 39.61
CA THR A 447 -18.62 67.90 40.78
C THR A 447 -19.46 69.18 40.74
N ALA A 448 -19.88 69.70 41.91
CA ALA A 448 -20.59 70.97 42.02
C ALA A 448 -19.82 71.99 42.85
N SER A 449 -20.02 73.28 42.55
CA SER A 449 -19.55 74.37 43.40
C SER A 449 -20.26 74.36 44.77
N ASN A 450 -19.51 74.64 45.85
CA ASN A 450 -19.88 74.49 47.29
C ASN A 450 -21.20 75.15 47.76
N ALA A 451 -21.89 75.91 46.91
CA ALA A 451 -23.11 76.61 47.28
C ALA A 451 -24.41 75.82 46.97
N SER A 452 -24.33 74.65 46.33
CA SER A 452 -25.53 74.06 45.68
C SER A 452 -25.90 72.61 46.01
N ILE A 453 -25.09 71.78 46.71
CA ILE A 453 -25.46 70.43 47.21
C ILE A 453 -24.63 70.08 48.48
N GLY A 454 -25.19 69.30 49.41
CA GLY A 454 -24.56 68.86 50.69
C GLY A 454 -23.33 67.93 50.58
N ASN A 455 -22.85 67.44 51.73
CA ASN A 455 -21.53 66.85 52.09
C ASN A 455 -20.80 65.84 51.15
N SER A 456 -21.22 65.58 49.92
CA SER A 456 -20.59 64.60 49.01
C SER A 456 -19.73 65.21 47.89
N ASN A 457 -19.60 66.53 47.75
CA ASN A 457 -18.90 67.26 46.65
C ASN A 457 -19.39 66.98 45.20
N PHE A 458 -20.17 65.91 45.01
CA PHE A 458 -20.79 65.51 43.75
C PHE A 458 -22.28 65.85 43.70
N VAL A 459 -22.78 66.09 42.49
CA VAL A 459 -24.20 66.28 42.23
C VAL A 459 -24.95 64.95 42.39
N PRO A 460 -26.18 64.93 42.93
CA PRO A 460 -26.98 63.72 43.03
C PRO A 460 -27.30 63.15 41.64
N THR A 461 -27.48 61.84 41.57
CA THR A 461 -27.90 61.18 40.33
C THR A 461 -29.19 61.78 39.79
N GLY A 462 -29.19 62.17 38.52
CA GLY A 462 -30.33 62.76 37.86
C GLY A 462 -29.99 63.48 36.56
N THR A 463 -31.01 64.10 35.96
CA THR A 463 -30.85 64.89 34.74
C THR A 463 -30.46 66.32 35.07
N TYR A 464 -29.39 66.79 34.42
CA TYR A 464 -28.90 68.16 34.42
C TYR A 464 -28.99 68.73 33.01
N TYR A 465 -28.76 70.02 32.86
CA TYR A 465 -28.81 70.69 31.57
C TYR A 465 -27.50 71.43 31.32
N TYR A 466 -26.92 71.27 30.13
CA TYR A 466 -25.71 71.99 29.74
C TYR A 466 -26.03 73.15 28.80
N VAL A 467 -25.14 74.14 28.83
CA VAL A 467 -24.99 75.17 27.80
C VAL A 467 -23.52 75.18 27.41
N ILE A 468 -23.24 74.90 26.14
CA ILE A 468 -21.90 74.90 25.55
C ILE A 468 -21.80 76.05 24.57
N GLN A 469 -20.75 76.83 24.71
CA GLN A 469 -20.38 77.92 23.81
C GLN A 469 -19.01 77.61 23.23
N LEU A 470 -18.91 77.51 21.91
CA LEU A 470 -17.63 77.40 21.21
C LEU A 470 -17.18 78.81 20.83
N ILE A 471 -16.05 79.23 21.39
CA ILE A 471 -15.50 80.57 21.23
C ILE A 471 -14.26 80.47 20.34
N ASP A 472 -14.19 81.29 19.30
CA ASP A 472 -13.05 81.34 18.40
C ASP A 472 -11.84 82.07 19.03
N SER A 473 -10.74 82.13 18.29
CA SER A 473 -9.52 82.85 18.70
C SER A 473 -9.70 84.37 18.82
N SER A 474 -10.79 84.94 18.28
CA SER A 474 -11.14 86.36 18.37
C SER A 474 -12.05 86.70 19.56
N GLY A 475 -12.52 85.69 20.29
CA GLY A 475 -13.41 85.84 21.44
C GLY A 475 -14.90 85.95 21.07
N GLN A 476 -15.27 85.66 19.83
CA GLN A 476 -16.65 85.63 19.35
C GLN A 476 -17.21 84.20 19.35
N LEU A 477 -18.54 84.10 19.35
CA LEU A 477 -19.23 82.80 19.22
C LEU A 477 -19.22 82.39 17.75
N GLU A 478 -18.62 81.24 17.45
CA GLU A 478 -18.57 80.72 16.08
C GLU A 478 -19.89 80.03 15.70
N LEU A 479 -20.42 79.22 16.61
CA LEU A 479 -21.68 78.50 16.43
C LEU A 479 -22.73 78.92 17.46
N LYS A 480 -24.00 78.63 17.16
CA LYS A 480 -25.08 78.81 18.15
C LYS A 480 -24.79 77.94 19.39
N PRO A 481 -25.04 78.45 20.61
CA PRO A 481 -24.80 77.67 21.81
C PRO A 481 -25.56 76.34 21.80
N PHE A 482 -24.86 75.24 22.07
CA PHE A 482 -25.49 73.92 22.20
C PHE A 482 -26.11 73.80 23.58
N THR A 483 -27.36 73.34 23.63
CA THR A 483 -28.08 73.12 24.89
C THR A 483 -28.78 71.78 24.87
N GLY A 484 -28.75 71.07 25.99
CA GLY A 484 -29.36 69.75 26.05
C GLY A 484 -29.36 69.16 27.47
N PRO A 485 -30.16 68.10 27.68
CA PRO A 485 -30.09 67.34 28.91
C PRO A 485 -28.85 66.43 28.91
N ILE A 486 -28.29 66.23 30.10
CA ILE A 486 -27.26 65.23 30.39
C ILE A 486 -27.70 64.42 31.60
N TYR A 487 -27.57 63.10 31.52
CA TYR A 487 -27.78 62.24 32.68
C TYR A 487 -26.48 62.10 33.47
N VAL A 488 -26.49 62.45 34.76
CA VAL A 488 -25.31 62.35 35.61
C VAL A 488 -25.60 61.36 36.72
N SER A 489 -24.71 60.39 36.89
CA SER A 489 -24.71 59.44 37.99
C SER A 489 -23.34 59.47 38.63
N THR A 490 -23.30 59.82 39.91
CA THR A 490 -22.10 59.84 40.74
C THR A 490 -22.30 58.81 41.85
N LYS A 491 -21.23 58.09 42.22
CA LYS A 491 -21.29 57.01 43.21
C LYS A 491 -20.73 57.45 44.55
#